data_AF-A0A4Z0GM84-F1
#
_entry.id   AF-A0A4Z0GM84-F1
#
_cell.length_a   1.000
_cell.length_b   1.000
_cell.length_c   1.000
_cell.angle_alpha   90.00
_cell.angle_beta   90.00
_cell.angle_gamma   90.00
#
_symmetry.space_group_name_H-M   'P 1'
#
loop_
_entity.id
_entity.type
_entity.pdbx_description
1 polymer ?
#
loop_
_entity_poly.entity_id
_entity_poly.type
_entity_poly.pdbx_seq_one_letter_code
_entity_poly.pdbx_strand_id
1 'polypeptide(L)'
;MGITSILLAFIIISNIFLGATVVFLERKSVSSTWAWLMILNFLPIIGFILYLIFGQNLSRRKIFKWDHNVHERTKELVGKQMLEIANQESPFSEPILKEYHGLIYMNLNNDEAPLTLNNSLDIYTDGEEKFHRLLEDIRAAKHHIHIEYYIFRSDFLGHEIIDALAKKAEEGVVVRLLVDDEGSRRLSKKLVRLLVQAGGKFQTFFPGRLPLLNLRINYRNHRKLVVIDGVTGYVGGFNVGDEYLGLNERFGYWRDTHLRIVGEAVNSIQSRFLLDWNQASGEQVPFHDYYTLDQSVHYGEVGIQIVSSGPDKKWEQIKNAFIKMILSAKKHVYIQTPYLIPDESLLNAISIASLSHVDVRIMIPSKPDHPFVYWATFSNIGLLLEAGARVYLYQNGFLHAKTVVVDKRLATVGTSNLDFRSFGLNFEVNAFIYHQQTARRLADIFKEDIRLSKELTMEDYEKRPLMIKFKESISRLLSPVL
;
A
#
# COMPACT_ATOMS: atom_id res chain seq x y z
N MET A 1 44.02 27.62 -21.01
CA MET A 1 42.70 27.63 -20.33
C MET A 1 42.93 27.42 -18.85
N GLY A 2 42.30 28.20 -17.97
CA GLY A 2 42.39 27.96 -16.53
C GLY A 2 41.70 26.64 -16.15
N ILE A 3 42.17 26.00 -15.07
CA ILE A 3 41.57 24.77 -14.52
C ILE A 3 40.07 24.97 -14.26
N THR A 4 39.66 26.17 -13.83
CA THR A 4 38.28 26.56 -13.60
C THR A 4 37.44 26.55 -14.88
N SER A 5 37.97 27.02 -16.01
CA SER A 5 37.28 27.01 -17.30
C SER A 5 37.08 25.59 -17.82
N ILE A 6 38.07 24.71 -17.63
CA ILE A 6 37.99 23.30 -18.02
C ILE A 6 36.93 22.59 -17.17
N LEU A 7 36.92 22.84 -15.86
CA LEU A 7 35.93 22.26 -14.94
C LEU A 7 34.50 22.71 -15.29
N LEU A 8 34.32 24.01 -15.57
CA LEU A 8 33.02 24.56 -15.95
C LEU A 8 32.51 23.96 -17.27
N ALA A 9 33.38 23.86 -18.28
CA ALA A 9 33.04 23.24 -19.56
C ALA A 9 32.65 21.76 -19.38
N PHE A 10 33.38 21.02 -18.55
CA PHE A 10 33.06 19.63 -18.24
C PHE A 10 31.69 19.47 -17.58
N ILE A 11 31.37 20.33 -16.60
CA ILE A 11 30.06 20.33 -15.92
C ILE A 11 28.93 20.62 -16.91
N ILE A 12 29.08 21.63 -17.77
CA ILE A 12 28.06 22.01 -18.76
C ILE A 12 27.83 20.86 -19.76
N ILE A 13 28.90 20.28 -20.32
CA ILE A 13 28.80 19.16 -21.26
C ILE A 13 28.14 17.94 -20.60
N SER A 14 28.53 17.62 -19.36
CA SER A 14 27.93 16.54 -18.58
C SER A 14 26.43 16.78 -18.35
N ASN A 15 26.05 18.00 -17.96
CA ASN A 15 24.66 18.39 -17.76
C ASN A 15 23.84 18.30 -19.05
N ILE A 16 24.39 18.68 -20.21
CA ILE A 16 23.72 18.55 -21.51
C ILE A 16 23.47 17.07 -21.83
N PHE A 17 24.48 16.21 -21.64
CA PHE A 17 24.34 14.78 -21.90
C PHE A 17 23.33 14.11 -20.97
N LEU A 18 23.32 14.51 -19.69
CA LEU A 18 22.33 14.07 -18.71
C LEU A 18 20.92 14.57 -19.08
N GLY A 19 20.77 15.85 -19.43
CA GLY A 19 19.51 16.41 -19.88
C GLY A 19 18.96 15.68 -21.12
N ALA A 20 19.82 15.39 -22.09
CA ALA A 20 19.46 14.57 -23.25
C ALA A 20 19.04 13.15 -22.84
N THR A 21 19.72 12.53 -21.87
CA THR A 21 19.32 11.22 -21.32
C THR A 21 17.93 11.27 -20.69
N VAL A 22 17.63 12.28 -19.87
CA VAL A 22 16.30 12.46 -19.26
C VAL A 22 15.22 12.63 -20.33
N VAL A 23 15.48 13.43 -21.37
CA VAL A 23 14.49 13.73 -22.42
C VAL A 23 14.27 12.54 -23.35
N PHE A 24 15.34 11.88 -23.80
CA PHE A 24 15.27 10.89 -24.87
C PHE A 24 15.23 9.44 -24.39
N LEU A 25 15.80 9.13 -23.22
CA LEU A 25 15.90 7.76 -22.71
C LEU A 25 14.89 7.47 -21.59
N GLU A 26 14.49 8.48 -20.83
CA GLU A 26 13.46 8.35 -19.80
C GLU A 26 12.07 8.75 -20.32
N ARG A 27 11.11 7.82 -20.23
CA ARG A 27 9.70 8.10 -20.54
C ARG A 27 9.01 8.70 -19.30
N LYS A 28 9.51 9.83 -18.81
CA LYS A 28 8.87 10.59 -17.73
C LYS A 28 7.71 11.43 -18.29
N SER A 29 6.81 11.87 -17.41
CA SER A 29 5.81 12.88 -17.79
C SER A 29 6.52 14.16 -18.24
N VAL A 30 5.90 14.90 -19.17
CA VAL A 30 6.48 16.14 -19.70
C VAL A 30 6.86 17.10 -18.58
N SER A 31 5.99 17.25 -17.57
CA SER A 31 6.23 18.08 -16.39
C SER A 31 7.43 17.60 -15.57
N SER A 32 7.60 16.29 -15.39
CA SER A 32 8.76 15.72 -14.67
C SER A 32 10.06 15.90 -15.45
N THR A 33 10.02 15.72 -16.78
CA THR A 33 11.17 15.99 -17.66
C THR A 33 11.61 17.45 -17.55
N TRP A 34 10.67 18.39 -17.64
CA TRP A 34 10.98 19.81 -17.44
C TRP A 34 11.53 20.11 -16.06
N ALA A 35 10.97 19.54 -14.99
CA ALA A 35 11.49 19.72 -13.64
C ALA A 35 12.96 19.25 -13.53
N TRP A 36 13.28 18.09 -14.08
CA TRP A 36 14.65 17.57 -14.09
C TRP A 36 15.59 18.40 -14.94
N LEU A 37 15.15 18.86 -16.11
CA LEU A 37 15.93 19.80 -16.92
C LEU A 37 16.24 21.09 -16.16
N MET A 38 15.25 21.67 -15.47
CA MET A 38 15.46 22.88 -14.67
C MET A 38 16.43 22.61 -13.51
N ILE A 39 16.26 21.51 -12.77
CA ILE A 39 17.17 21.15 -11.66
C ILE A 39 18.60 20.93 -12.14
N LEU A 40 18.78 20.18 -13.23
CA LEU A 40 20.11 19.92 -13.79
C LEU A 40 20.79 21.20 -14.29
N ASN A 41 20.03 22.14 -14.87
CA ASN A 41 20.57 23.40 -15.37
C ASN A 41 20.87 24.43 -14.26
N PHE A 42 19.95 24.62 -13.30
CA PHE A 42 20.09 25.64 -12.27
C PHE A 42 20.95 25.21 -11.07
N LEU A 43 21.07 23.91 -10.82
CA LEU A 43 21.88 23.35 -9.75
C LEU A 43 22.91 22.37 -10.34
N PRO A 44 23.95 22.87 -11.04
CA PRO A 44 24.99 21.99 -11.59
C PRO A 44 25.65 21.17 -10.48
N ILE A 45 26.02 19.92 -10.78
CA ILE A 45 26.53 18.91 -9.82
C ILE A 45 25.46 18.41 -8.82
N ILE A 46 24.83 19.31 -8.06
CA ILE A 46 23.80 18.95 -7.07
C ILE A 46 22.60 18.30 -7.76
N GLY A 47 22.11 18.89 -8.84
CA GLY A 47 21.02 18.36 -9.64
C GLY A 47 21.33 16.99 -10.23
N PHE A 48 22.58 16.71 -10.57
CA PHE A 48 23.01 15.39 -11.01
C PHE A 48 22.94 14.37 -9.87
N ILE A 49 23.44 14.72 -8.68
CA ILE A 49 23.34 13.86 -7.48
C ILE A 49 21.87 13.60 -7.15
N LEU A 50 21.03 14.63 -7.17
CA LEU A 50 19.58 14.51 -6.95
C LEU A 50 18.95 13.59 -8.01
N TYR A 51 19.32 13.74 -9.28
CA TYR A 51 18.82 12.87 -10.34
C TYR A 51 19.23 11.41 -10.16
N LEU A 52 20.46 11.14 -9.72
CA LEU A 52 20.88 9.77 -9.42
C LEU A 52 20.05 9.15 -8.29
N ILE A 53 19.66 9.94 -7.29
CA ILE A 53 18.90 9.45 -6.12
C ILE A 53 17.39 9.34 -6.41
N PHE A 54 16.80 10.37 -7.02
CA PHE A 54 15.35 10.53 -7.19
C PHE A 54 14.85 10.38 -8.64
N GLY A 55 15.73 10.49 -9.63
CA GLY A 55 15.39 10.43 -11.04
C GLY A 55 15.20 9.01 -11.59
N GLN A 56 15.85 8.01 -11.01
CA GLN A 56 15.84 6.64 -11.55
C GLN A 56 14.46 5.99 -11.52
N ASN A 57 14.12 5.19 -12.54
CA ASN A 57 12.87 4.43 -12.64
C ASN A 57 13.11 2.91 -12.50
N LEU A 58 12.46 2.25 -11.53
CA LEU A 58 12.58 0.81 -11.28
C LEU A 58 11.79 -0.09 -12.23
N SER A 59 10.76 0.42 -12.94
CA SER A 59 9.82 -0.39 -13.74
C SER A 59 10.47 -1.19 -14.88
N ARG A 60 11.71 -0.85 -15.23
CA ARG A 60 12.49 -1.53 -16.27
C ARG A 60 13.33 -2.69 -15.73
N ARG A 61 13.37 -2.91 -14.41
CA ARG A 61 14.19 -3.95 -13.77
C ARG A 61 13.29 -5.08 -13.26
N LYS A 62 13.53 -6.31 -13.73
CA LYS A 62 12.95 -7.51 -13.11
C LYS A 62 13.65 -7.75 -11.78
N ILE A 63 13.04 -7.31 -10.69
CA ILE A 63 13.60 -7.46 -9.33
C ILE A 63 13.10 -8.72 -8.63
N PHE A 64 11.93 -9.24 -9.03
CA PHE A 64 11.34 -10.44 -8.46
C PHE A 64 11.58 -11.66 -9.34
N LYS A 65 11.90 -12.79 -8.70
CA LYS A 65 12.01 -14.10 -9.33
C LYS A 65 10.88 -14.98 -8.82
N TRP A 66 10.04 -15.39 -9.75
CA TRP A 66 8.94 -16.31 -9.47
C TRP A 66 9.43 -17.76 -9.49
N ASP A 67 8.83 -18.57 -8.63
CA ASP A 67 8.87 -20.02 -8.79
C ASP A 67 8.09 -20.41 -10.05
N HIS A 68 8.70 -21.22 -10.92
CA HIS A 68 8.13 -21.56 -12.22
C HIS A 68 6.77 -22.27 -12.09
N ASN A 69 6.65 -23.22 -11.17
CA ASN A 69 5.45 -24.04 -11.04
C ASN A 69 4.27 -23.23 -10.50
N VAL A 70 4.52 -22.35 -9.52
CA VAL A 70 3.45 -21.49 -8.98
C VAL A 70 3.06 -20.40 -9.98
N HIS A 71 4.01 -19.88 -10.74
CA HIS A 71 3.72 -18.91 -11.80
C HIS A 71 2.82 -19.50 -12.88
N GLU A 72 3.14 -20.70 -13.37
CA GLU A 72 2.32 -21.38 -14.38
C GLU A 72 0.93 -21.74 -13.85
N ARG A 73 0.82 -22.28 -12.63
CA ARG A 73 -0.49 -22.53 -12.00
C ARG A 73 -1.33 -21.26 -11.86
N THR A 74 -0.70 -20.14 -11.51
CA THR A 74 -1.39 -18.84 -11.41
C THR A 74 -1.88 -18.39 -12.77
N LYS A 75 -1.05 -18.49 -13.82
CA LYS A 75 -1.45 -18.17 -15.20
C LYS A 75 -2.59 -19.04 -15.70
N GLU A 76 -2.56 -20.34 -15.44
CA GLU A 76 -3.62 -21.27 -15.83
C GLU A 76 -4.95 -20.86 -15.17
N LEU A 77 -4.93 -20.57 -13.87
CA LEU A 77 -6.10 -20.09 -13.14
C LEU A 77 -6.61 -18.75 -13.69
N VAL A 78 -5.71 -17.80 -13.93
CA VAL A 78 -6.04 -16.49 -14.51
C VAL A 78 -6.66 -16.66 -15.90
N GLY A 79 -6.05 -17.46 -16.78
CA GLY A 79 -6.54 -17.73 -18.12
C GLY A 79 -7.93 -18.38 -18.11
N LYS A 80 -8.14 -19.36 -17.23
CA LYS A 80 -9.45 -19.98 -17.01
C LYS A 80 -10.49 -18.94 -16.60
N GLN A 81 -10.24 -18.13 -15.57
CA GLN A 81 -11.19 -17.12 -15.10
C GLN A 81 -11.48 -16.05 -16.15
N MET A 82 -10.49 -15.65 -16.95
CA MET A 82 -10.70 -14.70 -18.05
C MET A 82 -11.66 -15.27 -19.12
N LEU A 83 -11.58 -16.56 -19.42
CA LEU A 83 -12.52 -17.24 -20.32
C LEU A 83 -13.93 -17.32 -19.71
N GLU A 84 -14.03 -17.70 -18.43
CA GLU A 84 -15.31 -17.78 -17.72
C GLU A 84 -16.01 -16.41 -17.67
N ILE A 85 -15.26 -15.30 -17.47
CA ILE A 85 -15.79 -13.93 -17.56
C ILE A 85 -16.28 -13.62 -18.97
N ALA A 86 -15.49 -13.93 -20.00
CA ALA A 86 -15.85 -13.63 -21.39
C ALA A 86 -17.13 -14.35 -21.83
N ASN A 87 -17.30 -15.60 -21.38
CA ASN A 87 -18.46 -16.43 -21.67
C ASN A 87 -19.65 -16.19 -20.72
N GLN A 88 -19.48 -15.35 -19.68
CA GLN A 88 -20.45 -15.14 -18.60
C GLN A 88 -20.85 -16.46 -17.88
N GLU A 89 -19.88 -17.36 -17.72
CA GLU A 89 -20.05 -18.63 -17.02
C GLU A 89 -20.04 -18.41 -15.49
N SER A 90 -20.58 -19.39 -14.76
CA SER A 90 -20.47 -19.41 -13.29
C SER A 90 -18.98 -19.51 -12.87
N PRO A 91 -18.53 -18.77 -11.83
CA PRO A 91 -19.33 -17.97 -10.90
C PRO A 91 -19.61 -16.54 -11.37
N PHE A 92 -19.08 -16.11 -12.52
CA PHE A 92 -19.18 -14.72 -13.00
C PHE A 92 -20.57 -14.33 -13.54
N SER A 93 -21.49 -15.30 -13.65
CA SER A 93 -22.91 -15.04 -13.86
C SER A 93 -23.64 -14.50 -12.62
N GLU A 94 -23.08 -14.67 -11.42
CA GLU A 94 -23.68 -14.22 -10.15
C GLU A 94 -23.80 -12.68 -10.11
N PRO A 95 -24.87 -12.11 -9.50
CA PRO A 95 -25.20 -10.68 -9.67
C PRO A 95 -24.07 -9.71 -9.33
N ILE A 96 -23.38 -9.91 -8.20
CA ILE A 96 -22.30 -9.02 -7.77
C ILE A 96 -21.04 -9.15 -8.63
N LEU A 97 -20.70 -10.38 -9.04
CA LEU A 97 -19.53 -10.63 -9.88
C LEU A 97 -19.78 -10.15 -11.31
N LYS A 98 -21.01 -10.33 -11.81
CA LYS A 98 -21.46 -9.78 -13.08
C LYS A 98 -21.45 -8.26 -13.09
N GLU A 99 -21.85 -7.61 -12.00
CA GLU A 99 -21.82 -6.15 -11.88
C GLU A 99 -20.38 -5.60 -11.96
N TYR A 100 -19.42 -6.30 -11.37
CA TYR A 100 -18.02 -5.85 -11.27
C TYR A 100 -17.02 -6.64 -12.12
N HIS A 101 -17.47 -7.43 -13.11
CA HIS A 101 -16.61 -8.28 -13.93
C HIS A 101 -15.48 -7.49 -14.62
N GLY A 102 -15.74 -6.24 -15.02
CA GLY A 102 -14.75 -5.40 -15.67
C GLY A 102 -13.59 -5.00 -14.73
N LEU A 103 -13.87 -4.86 -13.42
CA LEU A 103 -12.82 -4.65 -12.41
C LEU A 103 -12.07 -5.96 -12.18
N ILE A 104 -12.78 -7.07 -12.03
CA ILE A 104 -12.19 -8.39 -11.79
C ILE A 104 -11.23 -8.77 -12.92
N TYR A 105 -11.70 -8.64 -14.16
CA TYR A 105 -10.92 -8.88 -15.37
C TYR A 105 -9.69 -7.96 -15.46
N MET A 106 -9.84 -6.68 -15.11
CA MET A 106 -8.71 -5.76 -15.11
C MET A 106 -7.62 -6.18 -14.12
N ASN A 107 -8.02 -6.61 -12.92
CA ASN A 107 -7.09 -7.10 -11.89
C ASN A 107 -6.41 -8.42 -12.32
N LEU A 108 -7.15 -9.34 -12.94
CA LEU A 108 -6.61 -10.56 -13.55
C LEU A 108 -5.54 -10.22 -14.61
N ASN A 109 -5.87 -9.32 -15.54
CA ASN A 109 -5.00 -9.00 -16.66
C ASN A 109 -3.78 -8.14 -16.27
N ASN A 110 -3.90 -7.28 -15.26
CA ASN A 110 -2.86 -6.30 -14.93
C ASN A 110 -1.91 -6.74 -13.80
N ASP A 111 -2.38 -7.63 -12.90
CA ASP A 111 -1.58 -8.12 -11.76
C ASP A 111 -1.50 -9.64 -11.65
N GLU A 112 -2.19 -10.39 -12.53
CA GLU A 112 -2.38 -11.83 -12.38
C GLU A 112 -3.01 -12.16 -11.02
N ALA A 113 -3.97 -11.34 -10.58
CA ALA A 113 -4.66 -11.47 -9.30
C ALA A 113 -5.95 -12.29 -9.45
N PRO A 114 -5.95 -13.62 -9.18
CA PRO A 114 -7.15 -14.45 -9.29
C PRO A 114 -8.22 -14.04 -8.29
N LEU A 115 -9.49 -14.18 -8.70
CA LEU A 115 -10.62 -14.10 -7.76
C LEU A 115 -10.72 -15.42 -7.00
N THR A 116 -10.75 -15.31 -5.67
CA THR A 116 -11.01 -16.44 -4.78
C THR A 116 -12.36 -16.26 -4.13
N LEU A 117 -13.10 -17.35 -3.90
CA LEU A 117 -14.48 -17.29 -3.38
C LEU A 117 -14.64 -18.00 -2.05
N ASN A 118 -13.78 -18.96 -1.75
CA ASN A 118 -13.83 -19.74 -0.52
C ASN A 118 -13.01 -19.08 0.59
N ASN A 119 -13.54 -17.98 1.14
CA ASN A 119 -12.87 -17.22 2.20
C ASN A 119 -13.84 -16.79 3.30
N SER A 120 -13.37 -16.76 4.55
CA SER A 120 -13.94 -15.96 5.63
C SER A 120 -13.02 -14.79 5.97
N LEU A 121 -13.60 -13.75 6.56
CA LEU A 121 -12.93 -12.48 6.80
C LEU A 121 -13.44 -11.83 8.09
N ASP A 122 -12.49 -11.48 8.96
CA ASP A 122 -12.71 -10.63 10.13
C ASP A 122 -12.12 -9.24 9.88
N ILE A 123 -12.80 -8.20 10.37
CA ILE A 123 -12.36 -6.81 10.27
C ILE A 123 -11.98 -6.32 11.66
N TYR A 124 -10.75 -5.83 11.80
CA TYR A 124 -10.27 -5.14 12.99
C TYR A 124 -10.13 -3.66 12.73
N THR A 125 -10.68 -2.87 13.64
CA THR A 125 -10.60 -1.40 13.63
C THR A 125 -9.72 -0.84 14.74
N ASP A 126 -9.33 -1.72 15.66
CA ASP A 126 -8.59 -1.46 16.89
C ASP A 126 -7.27 -2.24 16.91
N GLY A 127 -6.21 -1.61 17.40
CA GLY A 127 -4.88 -2.19 17.43
C GLY A 127 -4.74 -3.29 18.49
N GLU A 128 -5.29 -3.12 19.69
CA GLU A 128 -5.21 -4.11 20.75
C GLU A 128 -5.92 -5.39 20.34
N GLU A 129 -7.15 -5.30 19.83
CA GLU A 129 -7.92 -6.46 19.34
C GLU A 129 -7.17 -7.18 18.22
N LYS A 130 -6.64 -6.42 17.25
CA LYS A 130 -5.90 -6.98 16.10
C LYS A 130 -4.65 -7.72 16.55
N PHE A 131 -3.84 -7.11 17.42
CA PHE A 131 -2.56 -7.69 17.83
C PHE A 131 -2.74 -8.82 18.82
N HIS A 132 -3.75 -8.76 19.68
CA HIS A 132 -4.16 -9.88 20.51
C HIS A 132 -4.50 -11.11 19.66
N ARG A 133 -5.38 -10.96 18.66
CA ARG A 133 -5.73 -12.06 17.76
C ARG A 133 -4.53 -12.59 16.98
N LEU A 134 -3.68 -11.70 16.47
CA LEU A 134 -2.47 -12.09 15.73
C LEU A 134 -1.53 -12.94 16.61
N LEU A 135 -1.32 -12.56 17.88
CA LEU A 135 -0.51 -13.32 18.81
C LEU A 135 -1.12 -14.70 19.12
N GLU A 136 -2.46 -14.81 19.22
CA GLU A 136 -3.12 -16.11 19.35
C GLU A 136 -2.87 -17.01 18.14
N ASP A 137 -3.02 -16.48 16.92
CA ASP A 137 -2.76 -17.26 15.71
C ASP A 137 -1.28 -17.66 15.59
N ILE A 138 -0.34 -16.78 15.95
CA ILE A 138 1.11 -17.08 15.99
C ILE A 138 1.37 -18.25 16.95
N ARG A 139 0.82 -18.19 18.17
CA ARG A 139 1.01 -19.25 19.18
C ARG A 139 0.42 -20.58 18.70
N ALA A 140 -0.67 -20.55 17.95
CA ALA A 140 -1.35 -21.72 17.41
C ALA A 140 -0.68 -22.33 16.16
N ALA A 141 0.28 -21.63 15.53
CA ALA A 141 0.92 -22.05 14.29
C ALA A 141 1.63 -23.41 14.41
N LYS A 142 1.61 -24.21 13.34
CA LYS A 142 2.15 -25.58 13.34
C LYS A 142 3.20 -25.85 12.26
N HIS A 143 3.16 -25.11 11.15
CA HIS A 143 4.02 -25.33 9.99
C HIS A 143 4.94 -24.14 9.74
N HIS A 144 4.38 -22.95 9.55
CA HIS A 144 5.17 -21.76 9.24
C HIS A 144 4.47 -20.45 9.58
N ILE A 145 5.29 -19.43 9.81
CA ILE A 145 4.88 -18.06 10.05
C ILE A 145 5.73 -17.14 9.19
N HIS A 146 5.08 -16.41 8.29
CA HIS A 146 5.69 -15.42 7.42
C HIS A 146 5.13 -14.05 7.76
N ILE A 147 5.99 -13.10 8.14
CA ILE A 147 5.58 -11.77 8.58
C ILE A 147 6.37 -10.71 7.82
N GLU A 148 5.65 -9.71 7.31
CA GLU A 148 6.18 -8.55 6.64
C GLU A 148 5.54 -7.27 7.19
N TYR A 149 6.36 -6.29 7.57
CA TYR A 149 5.90 -4.97 8.01
C TYR A 149 6.82 -3.85 7.51
N TYR A 150 6.23 -2.70 7.18
CA TYR A 150 6.99 -1.47 6.90
C TYR A 150 7.71 -0.95 8.16
N ILE A 151 6.95 -0.72 9.23
CA ILE A 151 7.50 -0.32 10.54
C ILE A 151 7.41 -1.50 11.51
N PHE A 152 8.55 -1.83 12.10
CA PHE A 152 8.65 -2.77 13.22
C PHE A 152 9.55 -2.15 14.29
N ARG A 153 8.98 -1.88 15.46
CA ARG A 153 9.69 -1.25 16.58
C ARG A 153 10.18 -2.27 17.60
N SER A 154 11.10 -1.82 18.47
CA SER A 154 11.56 -2.59 19.64
C SER A 154 10.97 -2.04 20.93
N ASP A 155 9.68 -1.78 20.91
CA ASP A 155 8.86 -1.38 22.05
C ASP A 155 8.10 -2.60 22.60
N PHE A 156 7.11 -2.41 23.47
CA PHE A 156 6.43 -3.52 24.13
C PHE A 156 5.82 -4.49 23.12
N LEU A 157 5.05 -3.97 22.16
CA LEU A 157 4.41 -4.81 21.13
C LEU A 157 5.44 -5.56 20.27
N GLY A 158 6.53 -4.89 19.88
CA GLY A 158 7.59 -5.51 19.11
C GLY A 158 8.29 -6.66 19.84
N HIS A 159 8.50 -6.54 21.15
CA HIS A 159 9.07 -7.62 21.97
C HIS A 159 8.11 -8.80 22.08
N GLU A 160 6.84 -8.55 22.40
CA GLU A 160 5.81 -9.61 22.51
C GLU A 160 5.71 -10.45 21.23
N ILE A 161 5.73 -9.80 20.06
CA ILE A 161 5.70 -10.50 18.78
C ILE A 161 6.98 -11.32 18.56
N ILE A 162 8.16 -10.74 18.80
CA ILE A 162 9.43 -11.44 18.60
C ILE A 162 9.59 -12.62 19.54
N ASP A 163 9.17 -12.50 20.80
CA ASP A 163 9.24 -13.57 21.79
C ASP A 163 8.30 -14.73 21.40
N ALA A 164 7.08 -14.41 20.95
CA ALA A 164 6.16 -15.42 20.43
C ALA A 164 6.72 -16.13 19.19
N LEU A 165 7.31 -15.38 18.26
CA LEU A 165 7.94 -15.92 17.06
C LEU A 165 9.16 -16.80 17.37
N ALA A 166 10.02 -16.35 18.29
CA ALA A 166 11.20 -17.10 18.73
C ALA A 166 10.79 -18.44 19.35
N LYS A 167 9.78 -18.43 20.24
CA LYS A 167 9.24 -19.66 20.81
C LYS A 167 8.73 -20.64 19.75
N LYS A 168 8.02 -20.15 18.73
CA LYS A 168 7.56 -21.02 17.62
C LYS A 168 8.72 -21.57 16.79
N ALA A 169 9.76 -20.78 16.56
CA ALA A 169 10.96 -21.23 15.88
C ALA A 169 11.69 -22.34 16.67
N GLU A 170 11.78 -22.22 18.00
CA GLU A 170 12.33 -23.27 18.89
C GLU A 170 11.51 -24.56 18.85
N GLU A 171 10.18 -24.44 18.68
CA GLU A 171 9.27 -25.57 18.47
C GLU A 171 9.37 -26.20 17.06
N GLY A 172 10.23 -25.66 16.19
CA GLY A 172 10.48 -26.17 14.84
C GLY A 172 9.59 -25.59 13.75
N VAL A 173 8.74 -24.60 14.05
CA VAL A 173 7.93 -23.90 13.06
C VAL A 173 8.83 -23.00 12.21
N VAL A 174 8.64 -22.99 10.89
CA VAL A 174 9.45 -22.15 10.00
C VAL A 174 9.01 -20.69 10.15
N VAL A 175 9.85 -19.86 10.78
CA VAL A 175 9.55 -18.43 10.99
C VAL A 175 10.41 -17.55 10.09
N ARG A 176 9.77 -16.64 9.34
CA ARG A 176 10.43 -15.62 8.51
C ARG A 176 9.88 -14.24 8.82
N LEU A 177 10.76 -13.33 9.25
CA LEU A 177 10.44 -11.93 9.48
C LEU A 177 11.15 -11.04 8.44
N LEU A 178 10.36 -10.37 7.61
CA LEU A 178 10.79 -9.37 6.64
C LEU A 178 10.35 -7.99 7.12
N VAL A 179 11.24 -7.00 7.06
CA VAL A 179 10.90 -5.61 7.37
C VAL A 179 11.47 -4.65 6.33
N ASP A 180 10.86 -3.48 6.15
CA ASP A 180 11.48 -2.41 5.36
C ASP A 180 12.70 -1.82 6.09
N ASP A 181 13.82 -1.66 5.38
CA ASP A 181 15.09 -1.18 5.95
C ASP A 181 14.96 0.22 6.60
N GLU A 182 14.23 1.15 5.97
CA GLU A 182 14.11 2.53 6.49
C GLU A 182 12.98 2.66 7.49
N GLY A 183 11.81 2.08 7.18
CA GLY A 183 10.67 2.07 8.09
C GLY A 183 11.02 1.43 9.43
N SER A 184 11.87 0.40 9.42
CA SER A 184 12.31 -0.34 10.60
C SER A 184 13.75 -0.07 11.00
N ARG A 185 14.36 1.05 10.61
CA ARG A 185 15.74 1.42 10.98
C ARG A 185 16.01 1.51 12.49
N ARG A 186 14.93 1.64 13.29
CA ARG A 186 14.98 1.68 14.77
C ARG A 186 14.83 0.30 15.42
N LEU A 187 14.63 -0.75 14.63
CA LEU A 187 14.56 -2.12 15.12
C LEU A 187 15.92 -2.55 15.67
N SER A 188 15.92 -2.96 16.94
CA SER A 188 17.12 -3.39 17.64
C SER A 188 17.69 -4.67 17.06
N LYS A 189 18.96 -4.62 16.64
CA LYS A 189 19.73 -5.83 16.27
C LYS A 189 19.83 -6.83 17.42
N LYS A 190 19.66 -6.41 18.68
CA LYS A 190 19.63 -7.34 19.82
C LYS A 190 18.33 -8.13 19.84
N LEU A 191 17.20 -7.47 19.60
CA LEU A 191 15.88 -8.11 19.55
C LEU A 191 15.81 -9.11 18.40
N VAL A 192 16.23 -8.72 17.20
CA VAL A 192 16.29 -9.61 16.03
C VAL A 192 17.19 -10.84 16.27
N ARG A 193 18.28 -10.67 17.01
CA ARG A 193 19.19 -11.79 17.34
C ARG A 193 18.48 -12.88 18.17
N LEU A 194 17.50 -12.55 19.00
CA LEU A 194 16.72 -13.54 19.75
C LEU A 194 15.98 -14.48 18.79
N LEU A 195 15.26 -13.89 17.82
CA LEU A 195 14.56 -14.66 16.78
C LEU A 195 15.52 -15.54 15.97
N VAL A 196 16.66 -14.99 15.56
CA VAL A 196 17.63 -15.73 14.73
C VAL A 196 18.29 -16.87 15.51
N GLN A 197 18.61 -16.66 16.79
CA GLN A 197 19.19 -17.70 17.66
C GLN A 197 18.19 -18.83 17.93
N ALA A 198 16.90 -18.52 17.99
CA ALA A 198 15.81 -19.48 18.09
C ALA A 198 15.55 -20.29 16.79
N GLY A 199 16.29 -20.00 15.71
CA GLY A 199 16.14 -20.69 14.41
C GLY A 199 15.24 -19.96 13.40
N GLY A 200 14.68 -18.80 13.77
CA GLY A 200 13.94 -17.95 12.85
C GLY A 200 14.86 -17.27 11.81
N LYS A 201 14.28 -16.85 10.69
CA LYS A 201 14.99 -16.07 9.66
C LYS A 201 14.56 -14.62 9.70
N PHE A 202 15.51 -13.72 9.48
CA PHE A 202 15.26 -12.29 9.38
C PHE A 202 15.91 -11.70 8.14
N GLN A 203 15.20 -10.80 7.46
CA GLN A 203 15.74 -10.04 6.35
C GLN A 203 15.13 -8.64 6.29
N THR A 204 15.85 -7.71 5.67
CA THR A 204 15.37 -6.36 5.36
C THR A 204 15.15 -6.19 3.87
N PHE A 205 14.07 -5.54 3.46
CA PHE A 205 13.79 -5.21 2.06
C PHE A 205 14.60 -3.98 1.61
N PHE A 206 15.30 -4.10 0.47
CA PHE A 206 16.23 -3.08 -0.06
C PHE A 206 17.23 -2.50 0.97
N PRO A 207 18.09 -3.34 1.59
CA PRO A 207 19.11 -2.84 2.50
C PRO A 207 20.05 -1.88 1.78
N GLY A 208 20.27 -0.69 2.33
CA GLY A 208 21.26 0.24 1.80
C GLY A 208 22.67 -0.36 1.83
N ARG A 209 23.17 -0.84 0.68
CA ARG A 209 24.53 -1.42 0.60
C ARG A 209 25.65 -0.39 0.83
N LEU A 210 25.35 0.90 0.65
CA LEU A 210 26.24 2.04 0.93
C LEU A 210 25.41 3.14 1.61
N PRO A 211 25.69 3.52 2.87
CA PRO A 211 24.90 4.52 3.61
C PRO A 211 24.81 5.89 2.93
N LEU A 212 25.81 6.26 2.12
CA LEU A 212 25.93 7.58 1.50
C LEU A 212 25.40 7.65 0.05
N LEU A 213 25.08 6.51 -0.59
CA LEU A 213 24.66 6.42 -2.00
C LEU A 213 23.59 5.34 -2.23
N ASN A 214 22.56 5.28 -1.38
CA ASN A 214 21.44 4.39 -1.63
C ASN A 214 20.51 4.95 -2.73
N LEU A 215 20.81 4.63 -3.99
CA LEU A 215 20.03 5.03 -5.17
C LEU A 215 18.60 4.46 -5.18
N ARG A 216 18.25 3.60 -4.22
CA ARG A 216 16.91 3.00 -4.07
C ARG A 216 16.15 3.50 -2.84
N ILE A 217 16.65 4.53 -2.16
CA ILE A 217 16.05 5.08 -0.92
C ILE A 217 14.57 5.49 -1.08
N ASN A 218 14.15 5.80 -2.30
CA ASN A 218 12.80 6.24 -2.59
C ASN A 218 11.78 5.09 -2.64
N TYR A 219 12.24 3.87 -2.86
CA TYR A 219 11.39 2.70 -3.03
C TYR A 219 11.31 1.92 -1.74
N ARG A 220 10.08 1.78 -1.20
CA ARG A 220 9.86 1.19 0.11
C ARG A 220 8.85 0.08 0.04
N ASN A 221 9.09 -0.96 0.82
CA ASN A 221 8.08 -1.98 1.02
C ASN A 221 7.10 -1.50 2.08
N HIS A 222 5.93 -1.10 1.64
CA HIS A 222 4.90 -0.57 2.51
C HIS A 222 3.82 -1.62 2.79
N ARG A 223 4.09 -2.91 2.52
CA ARG A 223 3.16 -4.00 2.80
C ARG A 223 3.16 -4.35 4.29
N LYS A 224 2.04 -4.89 4.74
CA LYS A 224 1.82 -5.41 6.10
C LYS A 224 1.11 -6.74 5.95
N LEU A 225 1.89 -7.80 5.79
CA LEU A 225 1.39 -9.13 5.50
C LEU A 225 1.77 -10.08 6.63
N VAL A 226 0.84 -10.93 7.01
CA VAL A 226 1.15 -12.11 7.83
C VAL A 226 0.52 -13.32 7.18
N VAL A 227 1.24 -14.42 7.09
CA VAL A 227 0.72 -15.73 6.69
C VAL A 227 1.10 -16.75 7.75
N ILE A 228 0.09 -17.49 8.23
CA ILE A 228 0.24 -18.54 9.22
C ILE A 228 -0.31 -19.82 8.63
N ASP A 229 0.55 -20.82 8.54
CA ASP A 229 0.24 -22.18 8.06
C ASP A 229 -0.43 -22.23 6.69
N GLY A 230 -0.27 -21.20 5.86
CA GLY A 230 -0.86 -21.12 4.51
C GLY A 230 -2.39 -21.03 4.51
N VAL A 231 -3.01 -20.88 5.68
CA VAL A 231 -4.47 -20.92 5.88
C VAL A 231 -5.00 -19.59 6.41
N THR A 232 -4.26 -18.93 7.32
CA THR A 232 -4.64 -17.63 7.88
C THR A 232 -3.72 -16.54 7.36
N GLY A 233 -4.29 -15.45 6.87
CA GLY A 233 -3.59 -14.29 6.32
C GLY A 233 -4.04 -12.98 6.94
N TYR A 234 -3.14 -12.00 7.02
CA TYR A 234 -3.45 -10.64 7.45
C TYR A 234 -3.01 -9.62 6.40
N VAL A 235 -3.83 -8.59 6.20
CA VAL A 235 -3.52 -7.44 5.34
C VAL A 235 -4.25 -6.19 5.83
N GLY A 236 -3.57 -5.04 5.91
CA GLY A 236 -4.18 -3.78 6.34
C GLY A 236 -3.18 -2.71 6.77
N GLY A 237 -3.64 -1.68 7.47
CA GLY A 237 -2.81 -0.48 7.71
C GLY A 237 -1.89 -0.50 8.93
N PHE A 238 -2.24 -1.24 10.01
CA PHE A 238 -1.43 -1.27 11.24
C PHE A 238 -0.01 -1.78 11.02
N ASN A 239 0.99 -1.04 11.51
CA ASN A 239 2.36 -1.53 11.68
C ASN A 239 2.61 -2.00 13.12
N VAL A 240 3.82 -2.48 13.42
CA VAL A 240 4.21 -2.93 14.75
C VAL A 240 4.90 -1.80 15.51
N GLY A 241 4.23 -1.33 16.57
CA GLY A 241 4.72 -0.36 17.53
C GLY A 241 3.63 0.07 18.53
N ASP A 242 4.03 0.61 19.67
CA ASP A 242 3.13 1.00 20.76
C ASP A 242 2.17 2.13 20.36
N GLU A 243 2.54 2.96 19.38
CA GLU A 243 1.63 3.97 18.83
C GLU A 243 0.37 3.36 18.20
N TYR A 244 0.47 2.14 17.68
CA TYR A 244 -0.65 1.42 17.04
C TYR A 244 -1.60 0.80 18.08
N LEU A 245 -1.16 0.70 19.34
CA LEU A 245 -2.00 0.36 20.49
C LEU A 245 -2.62 1.62 21.14
N GLY A 246 -2.41 2.81 20.55
CA GLY A 246 -2.91 4.07 21.09
C GLY A 246 -2.11 4.62 22.28
N LEU A 247 -0.93 4.06 22.57
CA LEU A 247 -0.09 4.46 23.71
C LEU A 247 0.77 5.71 23.45
N ASN A 248 0.65 6.31 22.26
CA ASN A 248 1.38 7.53 21.93
C ASN A 248 0.59 8.78 22.31
N GLU A 249 1.10 9.59 23.24
CA GLU A 249 0.41 10.80 23.73
C GLU A 249 0.07 11.83 22.64
N ARG A 250 0.90 11.95 21.59
CA ARG A 250 0.68 12.94 20.51
C ARG A 250 -0.53 12.57 19.65
N PHE A 251 -0.64 11.29 19.29
CA PHE A 251 -1.67 10.81 18.37
C PHE A 251 -2.91 10.29 19.11
N GLY A 252 -2.74 9.72 20.31
CA GLY A 252 -3.77 9.04 21.06
C GLY A 252 -4.22 7.78 20.33
N TYR A 253 -5.53 7.51 20.36
CA TYR A 253 -6.14 6.39 19.68
C TYR A 253 -5.73 6.30 18.20
N TRP A 254 -5.26 5.13 17.78
CA TRP A 254 -4.83 4.89 16.40
C TRP A 254 -5.90 4.12 15.65
N ARG A 255 -6.69 4.84 14.85
CA ARG A 255 -7.81 4.27 14.10
C ARG A 255 -7.34 3.78 12.73
N ASP A 256 -7.20 2.47 12.56
CA ASP A 256 -6.80 1.84 11.29
C ASP A 256 -7.62 0.59 11.01
N THR A 257 -7.62 0.08 9.78
CA THR A 257 -8.41 -1.09 9.38
C THR A 257 -7.48 -2.22 8.94
N HIS A 258 -7.68 -3.41 9.51
CA HIS A 258 -6.96 -4.63 9.17
C HIS A 258 -7.92 -5.78 8.92
N LEU A 259 -7.58 -6.61 7.95
CA LEU A 259 -8.30 -7.84 7.65
C LEU A 259 -7.51 -9.03 8.18
N ARG A 260 -8.24 -9.95 8.82
CA ARG A 260 -7.81 -11.33 8.98
C ARG A 260 -8.63 -12.17 8.02
N ILE A 261 -7.97 -12.92 7.16
CA ILE A 261 -8.57 -13.72 6.10
C ILE A 261 -8.22 -15.18 6.35
N VAL A 262 -9.20 -16.06 6.23
CA VAL A 262 -8.98 -17.51 6.26
C VAL A 262 -9.56 -18.11 4.99
N GLY A 263 -8.74 -18.80 4.21
CA GLY A 263 -9.17 -19.40 2.94
C GLY A 263 -8.21 -19.17 1.77
N GLU A 264 -8.73 -19.35 0.57
CA GLU A 264 -7.97 -19.37 -0.69
C GLU A 264 -7.16 -18.10 -0.98
N ALA A 265 -7.65 -16.92 -0.59
CA ALA A 265 -6.98 -15.64 -0.80
C ALA A 265 -5.61 -15.57 -0.10
N VAL A 266 -5.38 -16.37 0.94
CA VAL A 266 -4.11 -16.46 1.66
C VAL A 266 -3.00 -16.97 0.74
N ASN A 267 -3.31 -17.78 -0.28
CA ASN A 267 -2.33 -18.21 -1.27
C ASN A 267 -1.72 -17.03 -2.04
N SER A 268 -2.52 -16.00 -2.34
CA SER A 268 -2.04 -14.80 -3.03
C SER A 268 -1.20 -13.92 -2.10
N ILE A 269 -1.59 -13.79 -0.82
CA ILE A 269 -0.79 -13.11 0.21
C ILE A 269 0.56 -13.82 0.38
N GLN A 270 0.54 -15.15 0.45
CA GLN A 270 1.74 -15.99 0.55
C GLN A 270 2.67 -15.81 -0.65
N SER A 271 2.12 -15.85 -1.86
CA SER A 271 2.88 -15.60 -3.09
C SER A 271 3.60 -14.26 -3.03
N ARG A 272 2.92 -13.20 -2.56
CA ARG A 272 3.54 -11.88 -2.42
C ARG A 272 4.68 -11.88 -1.42
N PHE A 273 4.44 -12.41 -0.23
CA PHE A 273 5.48 -12.52 0.80
C PHE A 273 6.71 -13.27 0.27
N LEU A 274 6.53 -14.42 -0.38
CA LEU A 274 7.65 -15.25 -0.85
C LEU A 274 8.45 -14.54 -1.97
N LEU A 275 7.81 -13.75 -2.82
CA LEU A 275 8.50 -12.93 -3.83
C LEU A 275 9.36 -11.86 -3.15
N ASP A 276 8.81 -11.16 -2.16
CA ASP A 276 9.54 -10.14 -1.42
C ASP A 276 10.69 -10.76 -0.60
N TRP A 277 10.45 -11.92 0.01
CA TRP A 277 11.47 -12.69 0.73
C TRP A 277 12.62 -13.13 -0.16
N ASN A 278 12.34 -13.75 -1.31
CA ASN A 278 13.35 -14.21 -2.25
C ASN A 278 14.14 -13.04 -2.85
N GLN A 279 13.48 -11.90 -3.10
CA GLN A 279 14.16 -10.67 -3.50
C GLN A 279 15.14 -10.20 -2.42
N ALA A 280 14.69 -10.17 -1.17
CA ALA A 280 15.43 -9.56 -0.07
C ALA A 280 16.59 -10.45 0.38
N SER A 281 16.36 -11.76 0.50
CA SER A 281 17.32 -12.75 1.00
C SER A 281 18.28 -13.26 -0.08
N GLY A 282 17.86 -13.22 -1.35
CA GLY A 282 18.55 -13.91 -2.45
C GLY A 282 18.36 -15.43 -2.44
N GLU A 283 17.58 -15.97 -1.47
CA GLU A 283 17.16 -17.38 -1.47
C GLU A 283 16.18 -17.65 -2.63
N GLN A 284 16.03 -18.92 -2.98
CA GLN A 284 14.95 -19.40 -3.83
C GLN A 284 14.14 -20.41 -3.02
N VAL A 285 13.31 -19.89 -2.10
CA VAL A 285 12.41 -20.72 -1.33
C VAL A 285 11.42 -21.36 -2.32
N PRO A 286 11.29 -22.70 -2.37
CA PRO A 286 10.32 -23.36 -3.22
C PRO A 286 8.92 -23.02 -2.72
N PHE A 287 8.08 -22.51 -3.61
CA PHE A 287 6.79 -21.99 -3.21
C PHE A 287 5.86 -23.11 -2.72
N HIS A 288 5.86 -24.26 -3.42
CA HIS A 288 4.94 -25.38 -3.22
C HIS A 288 4.83 -25.85 -1.76
N ASP A 289 5.94 -25.90 -1.02
CA ASP A 289 6.02 -26.36 0.37
C ASP A 289 5.15 -25.54 1.33
N TYR A 290 4.70 -24.36 0.93
CA TYR A 290 3.96 -23.43 1.77
C TYR A 290 2.53 -23.15 1.30
N TYR A 291 2.02 -23.95 0.36
CA TYR A 291 0.59 -23.95 -0.05
C TYR A 291 -0.09 -25.15 0.60
N THR A 292 -0.48 -24.98 1.86
CA THR A 292 -0.99 -26.05 2.74
C THR A 292 -2.50 -26.01 2.96
N LEU A 293 -3.21 -25.11 2.27
CA LEU A 293 -4.67 -25.00 2.34
C LEU A 293 -5.36 -26.27 1.84
N ASP A 294 -6.30 -26.80 2.64
CA ASP A 294 -7.14 -27.93 2.24
C ASP A 294 -8.28 -27.45 1.34
N GLN A 295 -8.24 -27.85 0.07
CA GLN A 295 -9.23 -27.45 -0.93
C GLN A 295 -10.62 -28.09 -0.71
N SER A 296 -10.72 -29.12 0.14
CA SER A 296 -12.00 -29.76 0.48
C SER A 296 -12.79 -29.03 1.57
N VAL A 297 -12.13 -28.12 2.30
CA VAL A 297 -12.75 -27.38 3.40
C VAL A 297 -13.45 -26.13 2.88
N HIS A 298 -14.70 -25.94 3.29
CA HIS A 298 -15.43 -24.69 3.07
C HIS A 298 -15.13 -23.70 4.21
N TYR A 299 -14.39 -22.64 3.90
CA TYR A 299 -13.98 -21.59 4.83
C TYR A 299 -14.97 -20.42 4.88
N GLY A 300 -15.72 -20.18 3.81
CA GLY A 300 -16.72 -19.10 3.71
C GLY A 300 -17.01 -18.71 2.27
N GLU A 301 -17.77 -17.63 2.07
CA GLU A 301 -18.32 -17.23 0.77
C GLU A 301 -17.81 -15.86 0.29
N VAL A 302 -16.76 -15.32 0.91
CA VAL A 302 -16.27 -13.97 0.61
C VAL A 302 -15.40 -13.99 -0.65
N GLY A 303 -15.88 -13.31 -1.70
CA GLY A 303 -15.10 -13.07 -2.92
C GLY A 303 -13.98 -12.06 -2.69
N ILE A 304 -12.71 -12.45 -2.92
CA ILE A 304 -11.53 -11.61 -2.70
C ILE A 304 -10.53 -11.72 -3.86
N GLN A 305 -10.03 -10.57 -4.33
CA GLN A 305 -8.79 -10.46 -5.11
C GLN A 305 -7.73 -9.73 -4.29
N ILE A 306 -6.55 -10.33 -4.14
CA ILE A 306 -5.38 -9.67 -3.55
C ILE A 306 -4.58 -9.03 -4.68
N VAL A 307 -4.60 -7.70 -4.76
CA VAL A 307 -3.95 -6.92 -5.82
C VAL A 307 -2.77 -6.17 -5.23
N SER A 308 -1.63 -6.25 -5.90
CA SER A 308 -0.40 -5.60 -5.50
C SER A 308 0.03 -4.56 -6.52
N SER A 309 0.64 -3.49 -6.03
CA SER A 309 1.30 -2.48 -6.86
C SER A 309 2.75 -2.37 -6.46
N GLY A 310 3.59 -1.93 -7.39
CA GLY A 310 5.00 -1.71 -7.13
C GLY A 310 5.67 -0.90 -8.25
N PRO A 311 6.75 -0.18 -7.92
CA PRO A 311 7.52 0.62 -8.88
C PRO A 311 8.23 -0.24 -9.95
N ASP A 312 8.24 -1.57 -9.80
CA ASP A 312 8.75 -2.54 -10.76
C ASP A 312 7.76 -2.85 -11.90
N LYS A 313 6.52 -2.34 -11.82
CA LYS A 313 5.48 -2.54 -12.82
C LYS A 313 5.32 -1.32 -13.72
N LYS A 314 4.83 -1.57 -14.94
CA LYS A 314 4.51 -0.50 -15.90
C LYS A 314 3.23 0.25 -15.53
N TRP A 315 2.25 -0.48 -15.01
CA TRP A 315 0.94 0.04 -14.65
C TRP A 315 0.84 0.17 -13.14
N GLU A 316 0.01 1.08 -12.66
CA GLU A 316 -0.26 1.29 -11.24
C GLU A 316 -1.55 0.55 -10.89
N GLN A 317 -1.43 -0.75 -10.59
CA GLN A 317 -2.55 -1.69 -10.47
C GLN A 317 -3.64 -1.18 -9.52
N ILE A 318 -3.25 -0.83 -8.29
CA ILE A 318 -4.18 -0.43 -7.23
C ILE A 318 -4.83 0.91 -7.57
N LYS A 319 -4.09 1.88 -8.13
CA LYS A 319 -4.65 3.17 -8.59
C LYS A 319 -5.72 2.96 -9.64
N ASN A 320 -5.43 2.16 -10.66
CA ASN A 320 -6.38 1.87 -11.74
C ASN A 320 -7.63 1.17 -11.20
N ALA A 321 -7.46 0.25 -10.25
CA ALA A 321 -8.56 -0.42 -9.56
C ALA A 321 -9.42 0.56 -8.74
N PHE A 322 -8.81 1.52 -8.02
CA PHE A 322 -9.55 2.59 -7.34
C PHE A 322 -10.35 3.44 -8.31
N ILE A 323 -9.75 3.90 -9.42
CA ILE A 323 -10.43 4.69 -10.45
C ILE A 323 -11.63 3.91 -11.02
N LYS A 324 -11.41 2.65 -11.41
CA LYS A 324 -12.47 1.80 -11.97
C LYS A 324 -13.61 1.58 -10.97
N MET A 325 -13.28 1.43 -9.70
CA MET A 325 -14.24 1.24 -8.62
C MET A 325 -15.03 2.53 -8.32
N ILE A 326 -14.36 3.68 -8.25
CA ILE A 326 -15.02 4.98 -7.99
C ILE A 326 -15.97 5.33 -9.14
N LEU A 327 -15.52 5.14 -10.39
CA LEU A 327 -16.34 5.43 -11.57
C LEU A 327 -17.47 4.42 -11.82
N SER A 328 -17.46 3.26 -11.15
CA SER A 328 -18.59 2.31 -11.22
C SER A 328 -19.72 2.66 -10.27
N ALA A 329 -19.47 3.52 -9.28
CA ALA A 329 -20.42 3.89 -8.23
C ALA A 329 -21.72 4.48 -8.78
N LYS A 330 -22.85 4.09 -8.17
CA LYS A 330 -24.20 4.56 -8.51
C LYS A 330 -24.88 5.34 -7.41
N LYS A 331 -24.48 5.14 -6.15
CA LYS A 331 -25.13 5.74 -4.98
C LYS A 331 -24.14 6.44 -4.07
N HIS A 332 -23.05 5.77 -3.69
CA HIS A 332 -22.10 6.36 -2.76
C HIS A 332 -20.68 5.79 -2.87
N VAL A 333 -19.71 6.62 -2.52
CA VAL A 333 -18.29 6.28 -2.38
C VAL A 333 -17.80 6.78 -1.03
N TYR A 334 -17.36 5.89 -0.16
CA TYR A 334 -16.77 6.24 1.13
C TYR A 334 -15.28 5.93 1.12
N ILE A 335 -14.44 6.91 1.47
CA ILE A 335 -12.98 6.82 1.41
C ILE A 335 -12.42 7.19 2.79
N GLN A 336 -11.60 6.33 3.39
CA GLN A 336 -10.71 6.69 4.49
C GLN A 336 -9.27 6.60 4.01
N THR A 337 -8.50 7.66 4.24
CA THR A 337 -7.07 7.69 3.92
C THR A 337 -6.37 8.67 4.85
N PRO A 338 -5.15 8.36 5.37
CA PRO A 338 -4.39 9.36 6.12
C PRO A 338 -3.92 10.51 5.22
N TYR A 339 -3.64 10.20 3.94
CA TYR A 339 -3.04 11.13 2.98
C TYR A 339 -3.89 11.15 1.70
N LEU A 340 -4.29 12.35 1.29
CA LEU A 340 -5.11 12.57 0.09
C LEU A 340 -4.32 13.47 -0.87
N ILE A 341 -3.33 12.86 -1.51
CA ILE A 341 -2.47 13.51 -2.52
C ILE A 341 -2.60 12.74 -3.84
N PRO A 342 -3.84 12.54 -4.36
CA PRO A 342 -4.04 11.78 -5.58
C PRO A 342 -3.40 12.49 -6.77
N ASP A 343 -3.06 11.72 -7.80
CA ASP A 343 -2.75 12.30 -9.09
C ASP A 343 -4.01 12.86 -9.77
N GLU A 344 -3.83 13.55 -10.90
CA GLU A 344 -4.95 14.15 -11.64
C GLU A 344 -5.98 13.09 -12.08
N SER A 345 -5.56 11.87 -12.38
CA SER A 345 -6.46 10.82 -12.84
C SER A 345 -7.42 10.36 -11.74
N LEU A 346 -6.90 10.13 -10.52
CA LEU A 346 -7.70 9.72 -9.39
C LEU A 346 -8.51 10.89 -8.82
N LEU A 347 -7.94 12.11 -8.77
CA LEU A 347 -8.65 13.31 -8.37
C LEU A 347 -9.87 13.55 -9.27
N ASN A 348 -9.68 13.48 -10.59
CA ASN A 348 -10.77 13.64 -11.55
C ASN A 348 -11.82 12.52 -11.42
N ALA A 349 -11.41 11.28 -11.15
CA ALA A 349 -12.36 10.19 -10.93
C ALA A 349 -13.29 10.45 -9.73
N ILE A 350 -12.72 10.93 -8.61
CA ILE A 350 -13.49 11.31 -7.41
C ILE A 350 -14.41 12.49 -7.74
N SER A 351 -13.90 13.53 -8.39
CA SER A 351 -14.70 14.70 -8.78
C SER A 351 -15.84 14.33 -9.74
N ILE A 352 -15.59 13.50 -10.74
CA ILE A 352 -16.61 13.04 -11.70
C ILE A 352 -17.71 12.26 -10.99
N ALA A 353 -17.37 11.37 -10.05
CA ALA A 353 -18.37 10.65 -9.26
C ALA A 353 -19.25 11.64 -8.48
N SER A 354 -18.65 12.60 -7.79
CA SER A 354 -19.36 13.63 -7.04
C SER A 354 -20.29 14.47 -7.93
N LEU A 355 -19.77 14.98 -9.05
CA LEU A 355 -20.53 15.76 -10.04
C LEU A 355 -21.67 14.94 -10.68
N SER A 356 -21.53 13.61 -10.71
CA SER A 356 -22.56 12.67 -11.19
C SER A 356 -23.61 12.33 -10.12
N HIS A 357 -23.74 13.15 -9.07
CA HIS A 357 -24.70 12.97 -7.96
C HIS A 357 -24.48 11.70 -7.11
N VAL A 358 -23.27 11.14 -7.14
CA VAL A 358 -22.88 10.08 -6.19
C VAL A 358 -22.51 10.72 -4.85
N ASP A 359 -22.99 10.17 -3.72
CA ASP A 359 -22.61 10.63 -2.38
C ASP A 359 -21.17 10.23 -2.06
N VAL A 360 -20.23 11.11 -2.40
CA VAL A 360 -18.80 10.94 -2.15
C VAL A 360 -18.45 11.53 -0.78
N ARG A 361 -17.98 10.67 0.13
CA ARG A 361 -17.53 11.07 1.47
C ARG A 361 -16.10 10.62 1.71
N ILE A 362 -15.27 11.54 2.19
CA ILE A 362 -13.86 11.31 2.41
C ILE A 362 -13.53 11.64 3.86
N MET A 363 -12.80 10.77 4.52
CA MET A 363 -12.37 10.96 5.90
C MET A 363 -10.85 10.95 5.98
N ILE A 364 -10.31 11.95 6.67
CA ILE A 364 -8.87 12.17 6.86
C ILE A 364 -8.55 12.50 8.33
N PRO A 365 -7.27 12.46 8.75
CA PRO A 365 -6.85 12.90 10.08
C PRO A 365 -7.17 14.36 10.35
N SER A 366 -7.51 14.68 11.60
CA SER A 366 -7.59 16.08 12.07
C SER A 366 -6.24 16.68 12.49
N LYS A 367 -5.18 15.86 12.57
CA LYS A 367 -3.86 16.26 13.06
C LYS A 367 -2.76 15.92 12.04
N PRO A 368 -1.74 16.78 11.88
CA PRO A 368 -0.59 16.48 11.04
C PRO A 368 0.38 15.52 11.74
N ASP A 369 0.82 14.50 11.02
CA ASP A 369 1.93 13.63 11.38
C ASP A 369 3.23 14.04 10.65
N HIS A 370 3.11 14.47 9.38
CA HIS A 370 4.21 14.98 8.55
C HIS A 370 3.98 16.43 8.07
N PRO A 371 5.02 17.30 8.10
CA PRO A 371 4.86 18.75 7.93
C PRO A 371 4.31 19.21 6.57
N PHE A 372 4.58 18.49 5.47
CA PHE A 372 4.13 18.87 4.12
C PHE A 372 2.91 18.07 3.63
N VAL A 373 2.79 16.80 4.05
CA VAL A 373 1.75 15.87 3.56
C VAL A 373 0.36 16.35 3.96
N TYR A 374 0.23 16.87 5.19
CA TYR A 374 -1.04 17.40 5.69
C TYR A 374 -1.53 18.61 4.87
N TRP A 375 -0.65 19.55 4.53
CA TRP A 375 -1.05 20.73 3.74
C TRP A 375 -1.26 20.41 2.26
N ALA A 376 -0.51 19.45 1.70
CA ALA A 376 -0.78 18.94 0.36
C ALA A 376 -2.18 18.28 0.29
N THR A 377 -2.53 17.51 1.32
CA THR A 377 -3.88 16.95 1.49
C THR A 377 -4.95 18.05 1.51
N PHE A 378 -4.77 19.09 2.32
CA PHE A 378 -5.71 20.23 2.38
C PHE A 378 -5.86 20.96 1.04
N SER A 379 -4.78 21.09 0.25
CA SER A 379 -4.88 21.69 -1.08
C SER A 379 -5.81 20.93 -2.02
N ASN A 380 -5.84 19.59 -1.96
CA ASN A 380 -6.69 18.77 -2.82
C ASN A 380 -8.14 18.73 -2.33
N ILE A 381 -8.35 18.83 -1.02
CA ILE A 381 -9.69 18.91 -0.41
C ILE A 381 -10.50 20.05 -1.02
N GLY A 382 -9.91 21.22 -1.24
CA GLY A 382 -10.63 22.35 -1.82
C GLY A 382 -11.33 22.01 -3.13
N LEU A 383 -10.61 21.36 -4.06
CA LEU A 383 -11.14 20.95 -5.36
C LEU A 383 -12.27 19.93 -5.23
N LEU A 384 -12.18 19.05 -4.22
CA LEU A 384 -13.18 18.02 -3.96
C LEU A 384 -14.44 18.59 -3.30
N LEU A 385 -14.29 19.54 -2.38
CA LEU A 385 -15.41 20.28 -1.80
C LEU A 385 -16.16 21.07 -2.88
N GLU A 386 -15.44 21.75 -3.78
CA GLU A 386 -16.02 22.45 -4.94
C GLU A 386 -16.78 21.50 -5.87
N ALA A 387 -16.29 20.26 -6.06
CA ALA A 387 -16.97 19.22 -6.84
C ALA A 387 -18.19 18.60 -6.12
N GLY A 388 -18.44 18.96 -4.86
CA GLY A 388 -19.58 18.47 -4.06
C GLY A 388 -19.28 17.29 -3.13
N ALA A 389 -18.01 16.85 -3.03
CA ALA A 389 -17.64 15.79 -2.10
C ALA A 389 -17.70 16.31 -0.66
N ARG A 390 -18.04 15.43 0.28
CA ARG A 390 -18.10 15.78 1.71
C ARG A 390 -16.86 15.28 2.42
N VAL A 391 -16.19 16.15 3.17
CA VAL A 391 -14.93 15.80 3.85
C VAL A 391 -15.10 15.84 5.36
N TYR A 392 -14.58 14.84 6.05
CA TYR A 392 -14.68 14.66 7.50
C TYR A 392 -13.27 14.57 8.11
N LEU A 393 -13.02 15.39 9.13
CA LEU A 393 -11.79 15.37 9.92
C LEU A 393 -12.02 14.50 11.17
N TYR A 394 -11.36 13.35 11.25
CA TYR A 394 -11.50 12.43 12.37
C TYR A 394 -10.86 13.01 13.64
N GLN A 395 -11.61 13.12 14.74
CA GLN A 395 -11.18 13.82 15.96
C GLN A 395 -10.81 12.91 17.13
N ASN A 396 -11.24 11.65 17.11
CA ASN A 396 -10.94 10.68 18.18
C ASN A 396 -9.55 10.03 18.00
N GLY A 397 -8.50 10.83 17.78
CA GLY A 397 -7.13 10.34 17.60
C GLY A 397 -6.60 10.52 16.18
N PHE A 398 -5.83 9.54 15.69
CA PHE A 398 -5.22 9.57 14.35
C PHE A 398 -5.82 8.51 13.43
N LEU A 399 -6.38 8.96 12.30
CA LEU A 399 -6.96 8.07 11.29
C LEU A 399 -5.90 7.61 10.31
N HIS A 400 -5.62 6.31 10.27
CA HIS A 400 -4.68 5.73 9.33
C HIS A 400 -5.30 4.61 8.48
N ALA A 401 -6.61 4.44 8.51
CA ALA A 401 -7.31 3.51 7.61
C ALA A 401 -7.06 3.85 6.13
N LYS A 402 -6.94 2.81 5.28
CA LYS A 402 -6.89 2.92 3.81
C LYS A 402 -8.00 2.07 3.22
N THR A 403 -9.20 2.65 3.20
CA THR A 403 -10.41 1.94 2.81
C THR A 403 -11.17 2.72 1.75
N VAL A 404 -11.75 2.00 0.79
CA VAL A 404 -12.72 2.57 -0.13
C VAL A 404 -13.90 1.62 -0.24
N VAL A 405 -15.12 2.13 -0.09
CA VAL A 405 -16.37 1.36 -0.16
C VAL A 405 -17.31 2.00 -1.18
N VAL A 406 -17.79 1.19 -2.12
CA VAL A 406 -18.70 1.62 -3.18
C VAL A 406 -20.02 0.88 -3.04
N ASP A 407 -21.10 1.67 -2.98
CA ASP A 407 -22.50 1.22 -2.98
C ASP A 407 -22.88 0.17 -1.91
N LYS A 408 -22.04 0.00 -0.86
CA LYS A 408 -22.15 -1.04 0.17
C LYS A 408 -22.13 -2.44 -0.46
N ARG A 409 -21.45 -2.59 -1.59
CA ARG A 409 -21.38 -3.85 -2.36
C ARG A 409 -19.95 -4.26 -2.63
N LEU A 410 -19.11 -3.31 -3.00
CA LEU A 410 -17.69 -3.49 -3.27
C LEU A 410 -16.88 -2.70 -2.26
N ALA A 411 -15.79 -3.29 -1.76
CA ALA A 411 -14.89 -2.60 -0.85
C ALA A 411 -13.44 -2.98 -1.11
N THR A 412 -12.52 -2.13 -0.66
CA THR A 412 -11.11 -2.46 -0.56
C THR A 412 -10.52 -1.99 0.76
N VAL A 413 -9.63 -2.81 1.31
CA VAL A 413 -8.80 -2.51 2.48
C VAL A 413 -7.39 -2.97 2.16
N GLY A 414 -6.39 -2.18 2.53
CA GLY A 414 -5.01 -2.55 2.28
C GLY A 414 -4.02 -1.56 2.85
N THR A 415 -2.89 -1.44 2.17
CA THR A 415 -1.75 -0.66 2.63
C THR A 415 -1.60 0.67 1.89
N SER A 416 -2.15 0.78 0.67
CA SER A 416 -2.02 1.96 -0.20
C SER A 416 -2.77 3.17 0.32
N ASN A 417 -2.05 4.28 0.56
CA ASN A 417 -2.67 5.58 0.71
C ASN A 417 -3.12 6.11 -0.65
N LEU A 418 -3.96 7.15 -0.66
CA LEU A 418 -4.33 7.86 -1.88
C LEU A 418 -3.31 8.97 -2.19
N ASP A 419 -2.05 8.59 -2.39
CA ASP A 419 -0.94 9.50 -2.70
C ASP A 419 -0.03 9.00 -3.84
N PHE A 420 0.74 9.92 -4.43
CA PHE A 420 1.71 9.61 -5.49
C PHE A 420 2.71 8.53 -5.06
N ARG A 421 3.20 8.60 -3.83
CA ARG A 421 4.19 7.67 -3.30
C ARG A 421 3.67 6.23 -3.25
N SER A 422 2.46 6.00 -2.76
CA SER A 422 1.86 4.66 -2.66
C SER A 422 1.66 4.04 -4.04
N PHE A 423 1.25 4.83 -5.03
CA PHE A 423 0.98 4.30 -6.37
C PHE A 423 2.24 4.14 -7.22
N GLY A 424 3.20 5.06 -7.13
CA GLY A 424 4.36 5.11 -8.03
C GLY A 424 5.68 4.63 -7.44
N LEU A 425 5.85 4.65 -6.12
CA LEU A 425 7.15 4.43 -5.46
C LEU A 425 7.16 3.29 -4.44
N ASN A 426 6.06 3.04 -3.75
CA ASN A 426 5.98 1.97 -2.77
C ASN A 426 5.53 0.65 -3.39
N PHE A 427 5.99 -0.44 -2.77
CA PHE A 427 5.33 -1.73 -2.92
C PHE A 427 4.15 -1.77 -1.96
N GLU A 428 2.97 -1.99 -2.50
CA GLU A 428 1.71 -1.97 -1.76
C GLU A 428 0.87 -3.21 -2.08
N VAL A 429 -0.16 -3.45 -1.26
CA VAL A 429 -1.11 -4.56 -1.42
C VAL A 429 -2.49 -4.19 -0.86
N ASN A 430 -3.53 -4.53 -1.60
CA ASN A 430 -4.92 -4.30 -1.24
C ASN A 430 -5.76 -5.57 -1.50
N ALA A 431 -6.67 -5.86 -0.57
CA ALA A 431 -7.75 -6.82 -0.78
C ALA A 431 -8.94 -6.09 -1.41
N PHE A 432 -9.42 -6.55 -2.56
CA PHE A 432 -10.67 -6.12 -3.18
C PHE A 432 -11.74 -7.16 -2.89
N ILE A 433 -12.82 -6.74 -2.25
CA ILE A 433 -13.83 -7.60 -1.64
C ILE A 433 -15.16 -7.45 -2.37
N TYR A 434 -15.60 -8.55 -2.98
CA TYR A 434 -16.83 -8.69 -3.75
C TYR A 434 -17.91 -9.39 -2.91
N HIS A 435 -18.21 -8.83 -1.75
CA HIS A 435 -19.18 -9.40 -0.81
C HIS A 435 -19.99 -8.31 -0.12
N GLN A 436 -21.31 -8.32 -0.35
CA GLN A 436 -22.19 -7.23 0.07
C GLN A 436 -22.25 -7.06 1.59
N GLN A 437 -22.25 -8.15 2.37
CA GLN A 437 -22.33 -8.02 3.83
C GLN A 437 -21.05 -7.39 4.40
N THR A 438 -19.89 -7.78 3.89
CA THR A 438 -18.60 -7.19 4.29
C THR A 438 -18.51 -5.71 3.90
N ALA A 439 -18.92 -5.36 2.67
CA ALA A 439 -18.94 -3.97 2.23
C ALA A 439 -19.93 -3.10 3.04
N ARG A 440 -21.09 -3.65 3.46
CA ARG A 440 -22.00 -2.98 4.41
C ARG A 440 -21.34 -2.73 5.75
N ARG A 441 -20.68 -3.75 6.34
CA ARG A 441 -19.97 -3.62 7.62
C ARG A 441 -18.90 -2.52 7.56
N LEU A 442 -18.10 -2.47 6.49
CA LEU A 442 -17.12 -1.39 6.29
C LEU A 442 -17.78 -0.01 6.12
N ALA A 443 -18.92 0.08 5.42
CA ALA A 443 -19.67 1.32 5.31
C ALA A 443 -20.28 1.77 6.64
N ASP A 444 -20.67 0.84 7.52
CA ASP A 444 -21.21 1.17 8.83
C ASP A 444 -20.10 1.61 9.78
N ILE A 445 -18.93 0.95 9.76
CA ILE A 445 -17.71 1.42 10.43
C ILE A 445 -17.40 2.87 10.03
N PHE A 446 -17.43 3.19 8.73
CA PHE A 446 -17.22 4.55 8.25
C PHE A 446 -18.21 5.56 8.87
N LYS A 447 -19.49 5.20 8.98
CA LYS A 447 -20.51 6.08 9.58
C LYS A 447 -20.35 6.24 11.09
N GLU A 448 -19.89 5.21 11.80
CA GLU A 448 -19.56 5.32 13.21
C GLU A 448 -18.38 6.29 13.39
N ASP A 449 -17.35 6.18 12.54
CA ASP A 449 -16.22 7.12 12.54
C ASP A 449 -16.68 8.56 12.20
N ILE A 450 -17.73 8.77 11.41
CA ILE A 450 -18.32 10.11 11.17
C ILE A 450 -18.82 10.74 12.48
N ARG A 451 -19.40 9.95 13.40
CA ARG A 451 -19.89 10.48 14.69
C ARG A 451 -18.77 11.06 15.56
N LEU A 452 -17.53 10.64 15.30
CA LEU A 452 -16.31 11.08 15.95
C LEU A 452 -15.52 12.08 15.09
N SER A 453 -16.16 12.65 14.07
CA SER A 453 -15.52 13.54 13.10
C SER A 453 -16.21 14.90 13.03
N LYS A 454 -15.45 15.93 12.65
CA LYS A 454 -15.99 17.23 12.25
C LYS A 454 -16.07 17.28 10.72
N GLU A 455 -17.23 17.61 10.17
CA GLU A 455 -17.36 17.91 8.74
C GLU A 455 -16.62 19.22 8.43
N LEU A 456 -15.78 19.18 7.39
CA LEU A 456 -15.07 20.33 6.85
C LEU A 456 -15.90 20.90 5.70
N THR A 457 -16.53 22.05 5.93
CA THR A 457 -17.37 22.70 4.92
C THR A 457 -16.54 23.57 3.98
N MET A 458 -17.11 23.95 2.83
CA MET A 458 -16.50 24.94 1.94
C MET A 458 -16.29 26.29 2.65
N GLU A 459 -17.23 26.68 3.50
CA GLU A 459 -17.12 27.91 4.31
C GLU A 459 -15.94 27.84 5.30
N ASP A 460 -15.76 26.71 6.00
CA ASP A 460 -14.58 26.48 6.86
C ASP A 460 -13.29 26.57 6.05
N TYR A 461 -13.28 25.97 4.85
CA TYR A 461 -12.11 25.96 3.97
C TYR A 461 -11.74 27.37 3.52
N GLU A 462 -12.69 28.18 3.05
CA GLU A 462 -12.43 29.54 2.55
C GLU A 462 -11.89 30.49 3.63
N LYS A 463 -12.37 30.34 4.87
CA LYS A 463 -11.99 31.14 6.05
C LYS A 463 -10.57 30.85 6.58
N ARG A 464 -9.85 29.87 6.01
CA ARG A 464 -8.51 29.52 6.49
C ARG A 464 -7.50 30.68 6.35
N PRO A 465 -6.58 30.86 7.31
CA PRO A 465 -5.61 31.97 7.29
C PRO A 465 -4.70 31.96 6.05
N LEU A 466 -4.22 33.15 5.64
CA LEU A 466 -3.29 33.29 4.50
C LEU A 466 -2.02 32.44 4.65
N MET A 467 -1.53 32.27 5.88
CA MET A 467 -0.38 31.41 6.17
C MET A 467 -0.64 29.94 5.81
N ILE A 468 -1.89 29.46 5.99
CA ILE A 468 -2.27 28.10 5.62
C ILE A 468 -2.34 27.98 4.09
N LYS A 469 -2.94 28.95 3.40
CA LYS A 469 -2.97 29.00 1.92
C LYS A 469 -1.56 28.99 1.31
N PHE A 470 -0.61 29.68 1.96
CA PHE A 470 0.80 29.66 1.57
C PHE A 470 1.45 28.27 1.76
N LYS A 471 1.23 27.63 2.92
CA LYS A 471 1.72 26.27 3.20
C LYS A 471 1.15 25.23 2.23
N GLU A 472 -0.14 25.31 1.92
CA GLU A 472 -0.80 24.48 0.89
C GLU A 472 -0.11 24.65 -0.47
N SER A 473 0.13 25.90 -0.89
CA SER A 473 0.74 26.22 -2.18
C SER A 473 2.15 25.64 -2.31
N ILE A 474 2.98 25.75 -1.27
CA ILE A 474 4.32 25.13 -1.23
C ILE A 474 4.21 23.61 -1.24
N SER A 475 3.36 23.05 -0.39
CA SER A 475 3.25 21.60 -0.22
C SER A 475 2.73 20.92 -1.49
N ARG A 476 1.84 21.58 -2.24
CA ARG A 476 1.36 21.12 -3.55
C ARG A 476 2.50 20.92 -4.55
N LEU A 477 3.54 21.77 -4.54
CA LEU A 477 4.71 21.63 -5.42
C LEU A 477 5.54 20.39 -5.08
N LEU A 478 5.45 19.90 -3.85
CA LEU A 478 6.17 18.70 -3.38
C LEU A 478 5.38 17.41 -3.62
N SER A 479 4.10 17.48 -4.00
CA SER A 479 3.22 16.30 -4.18
C SER A 479 3.84 15.12 -4.94
N PRO A 480 4.59 15.31 -6.05
CA PRO A 480 5.17 14.18 -6.79
C PRO A 480 6.20 13.34 -6.03
N VAL A 481 6.73 13.86 -4.91
CA VAL A 481 7.71 13.16 -4.05
C VAL A 481 7.16 12.82 -2.66
N LEU A 482 5.93 13.28 -2.34
CA LEU A 482 5.26 13.04 -1.06
C LEU A 482 4.51 11.71 -1.05
#